data_AF-A0A349GN00-F1
#
_entry.id   AF-A0A349GN00-F1
#
_cell.length_a   1.000
_cell.length_b   1.000
_cell.length_c   1.000
_cell.angle_alpha   90.00
_cell.angle_beta   90.00
_cell.angle_gamma   90.00
#
_symmetry.space_group_name_H-M   'P 1'
#
loop_
_entity.id
_entity.type
_entity.pdbx_description
1 polymer ?
#
loop_
_entity_poly.entity_id
_entity_poly.type
_entity_poly.pdbx_seq_one_letter_code
_entity_poly.pdbx_strand_id
1 'polypeptide(L)'
;MANKLYCAECGRTLKRNKNFYCKINYKTGESPCFKGSLKANILYKAVLEKVKEFISADIPECKSDFSFSDIVKIESEITCLKEEKAQIFELLFSNSITQSEFEKQNSKIGIITSSTSYQYIKEVFGDSVSILKLGLVFPISEKLIKSFASNLEELYVVEELDPIIENYCKSLNLQIPIHGKDILPVCGEFSQNIIKKAFNLPFAEGKKLSQEIPVRPPIMCAGCPHRGMFYALNKLKVTVLGDIGCYTLGSVAPLSAMDTTLCMGASLSSLHGWNKAGGSTSKTVAVIGDSTFIHSGMTGLASIAYNQS
;
A
#
# COMPACT_ATOMS: atom_id res chain seq x y z
N MET A 1 -16.34 19.08 33.90
CA MET A 1 -16.56 17.62 33.89
C MET A 1 -16.31 17.12 32.47
N ALA A 2 -15.24 16.35 32.24
CA ALA A 2 -14.99 15.43 31.11
C ALA A 2 -13.46 15.27 30.95
N ASN A 3 -12.84 14.36 31.71
CA ASN A 3 -11.41 14.02 31.56
C ASN A 3 -11.17 12.57 32.00
N LYS A 4 -11.97 11.66 31.45
CA LYS A 4 -11.94 10.23 31.75
C LYS A 4 -12.15 9.49 30.43
N LEU A 5 -11.11 8.84 29.93
CA LEU A 5 -11.21 7.89 28.82
C LEU A 5 -11.54 6.51 29.40
N TYR A 6 -12.53 5.86 28.81
CA TYR A 6 -13.05 4.56 29.23
C TYR A 6 -12.56 3.49 28.25
N CYS A 7 -11.92 2.43 28.76
CA CYS A 7 -11.53 1.28 27.95
C CYS A 7 -12.72 0.30 27.85
N ALA A 8 -13.27 0.13 26.65
CA ALA A 8 -14.46 -0.71 26.42
C ALA A 8 -14.23 -2.21 26.66
N GLU A 9 -12.97 -2.69 26.62
CA GLU A 9 -12.67 -4.11 26.77
C GLU A 9 -12.40 -4.54 28.21
N CYS A 10 -11.91 -3.64 29.08
CA CYS A 10 -11.55 -3.99 30.46
C CYS A 10 -12.25 -3.14 31.54
N GLY A 11 -13.13 -2.22 31.15
CA GLY A 11 -14.04 -1.48 32.03
C GLY A 11 -13.40 -0.43 32.94
N ARG A 12 -12.09 -0.16 32.81
CA ARG A 12 -11.37 0.79 33.67
C ARG A 12 -11.41 2.21 33.12
N THR A 13 -11.43 3.18 34.03
CA THR A 13 -11.40 4.61 33.72
C THR A 13 -10.03 5.20 34.02
N LEU A 14 -9.36 5.78 33.01
CA LEU A 14 -7.96 6.20 33.11
C LEU A 14 -7.83 7.75 33.19
N LYS A 15 -6.98 8.24 34.09
CA LYS A 15 -6.60 9.67 34.21
C LYS A 15 -5.36 9.97 33.35
N ARG A 16 -5.43 11.03 32.55
CA ARG A 16 -4.39 11.42 31.59
C ARG A 16 -3.24 12.14 32.30
N ASN A 17 -2.07 11.51 32.43
CA ASN A 17 -0.81 12.21 32.68
C ASN A 17 0.12 12.04 31.47
N LYS A 18 0.81 13.12 31.11
CA LYS A 18 1.66 13.25 29.90
C LYS A 18 2.74 12.16 29.88
N ASN A 19 2.80 11.41 28.78
CA ASN A 19 3.76 10.36 28.37
C ASN A 19 3.03 9.02 28.07
N PHE A 20 2.41 8.97 26.89
CA PHE A 20 1.76 7.77 26.36
C PHE A 20 2.77 6.95 25.55
N TYR A 21 3.37 5.94 26.17
CA TYR A 21 3.91 4.77 25.47
C TYR A 21 3.43 3.54 26.24
N CYS A 22 2.78 2.60 25.55
CA CYS A 22 2.40 1.32 26.14
C CYS A 22 3.71 0.60 26.53
N LYS A 23 4.05 0.60 27.83
CA LYS A 23 5.27 -0.06 28.33
C LYS A 23 5.10 -1.56 28.15
N ILE A 24 5.71 -2.11 27.10
CA ILE A 24 5.96 -3.54 26.96
C ILE A 24 6.92 -3.93 28.09
N ASN A 25 6.55 -4.94 28.89
CA ASN A 25 7.48 -5.48 29.88
C ASN A 25 8.43 -6.44 29.17
N TYR A 26 9.60 -5.95 28.77
CA TYR A 26 10.59 -6.73 28.01
C TYR A 26 11.16 -7.94 28.76
N LYS A 27 11.07 -7.98 30.11
CA LYS A 27 11.48 -9.15 30.90
C LYS A 27 10.46 -10.28 30.78
N THR A 28 9.16 -9.97 30.83
CA THR A 28 8.10 -10.98 30.82
C THR A 28 7.50 -11.23 29.44
N GLY A 29 7.69 -10.32 28.49
CA GLY A 29 7.07 -10.39 27.17
C GLY A 29 5.56 -10.19 27.21
N GLU A 30 5.00 -9.60 28.27
CA GLU A 30 3.55 -9.38 28.34
C GLU A 30 3.21 -7.95 27.91
N SER A 31 2.29 -7.83 26.95
CA SER A 31 1.57 -6.59 26.65
C SER A 31 0.10 -6.76 27.06
N PRO A 32 -0.47 -5.83 27.84
CA PRO A 32 -1.87 -5.91 28.25
C PRO A 32 -2.85 -5.85 27.07
N CYS A 33 -2.41 -5.46 25.87
CA CYS A 33 -3.24 -5.33 24.67
C CYS A 33 -3.35 -6.59 23.79
N PHE A 34 -2.62 -7.68 24.08
CA PHE A 34 -2.56 -8.87 23.21
C PHE A 34 -3.10 -10.17 23.84
N LYS A 35 -3.78 -10.08 25.00
CA LYS A 35 -4.43 -11.25 25.61
C LYS A 35 -5.72 -11.61 24.84
N GLY A 36 -5.60 -12.46 23.82
CA GLY A 36 -6.78 -13.03 23.14
C GLY A 36 -6.52 -13.88 21.90
N SER A 37 -5.41 -13.68 21.20
CA SER A 37 -5.09 -14.46 20.00
C SER A 37 -4.05 -15.54 20.33
N LEU A 38 -4.48 -16.80 20.40
CA LEU A 38 -3.59 -17.94 20.67
C LEU A 38 -2.49 -18.04 19.60
N LYS A 39 -2.81 -17.74 18.33
CA LYS A 39 -1.86 -17.73 17.20
C LYS A 39 -0.86 -16.57 17.27
N ALA A 40 -1.30 -15.36 17.67
CA ALA A 40 -0.38 -14.24 17.86
C ALA A 40 0.53 -14.45 19.07
N ASN A 41 0.05 -15.08 20.13
CA ASN A 41 0.85 -15.37 21.33
C ASN A 41 1.93 -16.42 21.08
N ILE A 42 1.68 -17.44 20.25
CA ILE A 42 2.69 -18.44 19.88
C ILE A 42 3.78 -17.80 19.02
N LEU A 43 3.37 -17.02 18.00
CA LEU A 43 4.30 -16.29 17.13
C LEU A 43 5.16 -15.30 17.92
N TYR A 44 4.53 -14.57 18.85
CA TYR A 44 5.19 -13.58 19.67
C TYR A 44 6.12 -14.21 20.72
N LYS A 45 5.75 -15.34 21.34
CA LYS A 45 6.63 -16.08 22.25
C LYS A 45 7.85 -16.67 21.53
N ALA A 46 7.68 -17.23 20.33
CA ALA A 46 8.79 -17.77 19.54
C ALA A 46 9.78 -16.68 19.11
N VAL A 47 9.26 -15.50 18.73
CA VAL A 47 10.09 -14.32 18.44
C VAL A 47 10.79 -13.82 19.71
N LEU A 48 10.09 -13.75 20.85
CA LEU A 48 10.67 -13.30 22.12
C LEU A 48 11.70 -14.25 22.72
N GLU A 49 11.53 -15.58 22.61
CA GLU A 49 12.52 -16.54 23.12
C GLU A 49 13.84 -16.48 22.33
N LYS A 50 13.76 -16.33 21.00
CA LYS A 50 14.95 -16.06 20.17
C LYS A 50 15.56 -14.70 20.48
N VAL A 51 14.75 -13.65 20.64
CA VAL A 51 15.25 -12.32 21.05
C VAL A 51 15.92 -12.38 22.43
N LYS A 52 15.45 -13.22 23.36
CA LYS A 52 16.06 -13.40 24.69
C LYS A 52 17.37 -14.20 24.67
N GLU A 53 17.55 -15.14 23.74
CA GLU A 53 18.85 -15.78 23.52
C GLU A 53 19.89 -14.80 22.95
N PHE A 54 19.45 -13.81 22.17
CA PHE A 54 20.33 -12.85 21.51
C PHE A 54 20.64 -11.59 22.33
N ILE A 55 19.72 -11.11 23.18
CA ILE A 55 19.98 -10.01 24.12
C ILE A 55 20.66 -10.55 25.39
N SER A 56 21.93 -10.92 25.26
CA SER A 56 22.85 -11.09 26.40
C SER A 56 23.85 -9.92 26.50
N ALA A 57 23.56 -8.79 25.83
CA ALA A 57 24.32 -7.55 25.93
C ALA A 57 23.46 -6.44 26.57
N ASP A 58 23.97 -5.88 27.67
CA ASP A 58 23.35 -4.78 28.41
C ASP A 58 23.14 -3.53 27.54
N ILE A 59 21.89 -3.13 27.32
CA ILE A 59 21.55 -1.84 26.68
C ILE A 59 21.59 -0.73 27.76
N PRO A 60 22.37 0.36 27.60
CA PRO A 60 22.41 1.43 28.59
C PRO A 60 21.14 2.28 28.58
N GLU A 61 20.73 2.75 29.76
CA GLU A 61 19.59 3.68 29.92
C GLU A 61 19.77 4.98 29.12
N CYS A 62 18.68 5.44 28.50
CA CYS A 62 18.62 6.65 27.68
C CYS A 62 19.05 7.89 28.48
N LYS A 63 20.21 8.49 28.12
CA LYS A 63 20.69 9.76 28.67
C LYS A 63 20.35 10.93 27.75
N SER A 64 20.16 12.11 28.35
CA SER A 64 19.61 13.32 27.72
C SER A 64 20.52 14.04 26.73
N ASP A 65 21.78 13.66 26.56
CA ASP A 65 22.73 14.35 25.69
C ASP A 65 23.58 13.34 24.92
N PHE A 66 23.46 13.33 23.59
CA PHE A 66 24.24 12.46 22.69
C PHE A 66 25.47 13.21 22.17
N SER A 67 26.65 12.58 22.24
CA SER A 67 27.88 13.05 21.61
C SER A 67 28.00 12.55 20.16
N PHE A 68 28.85 13.17 19.33
CA PHE A 68 29.09 12.73 17.94
C PHE A 68 29.60 11.28 17.85
N SER A 69 30.33 10.80 18.86
CA SER A 69 30.73 9.39 18.98
C SER A 69 29.57 8.44 19.26
N ASP A 70 28.51 8.90 19.92
CA ASP A 70 27.30 8.09 20.15
C ASP A 70 26.47 7.95 18.87
N ILE A 71 26.48 8.97 17.99
CA ILE A 71 25.84 8.94 16.68
C ILE A 71 26.50 7.90 15.76
N VAL A 72 27.83 7.83 15.74
CA VAL A 72 28.59 6.82 14.96
C VAL A 72 28.31 5.40 15.47
N LYS A 73 28.15 5.23 16.79
CA LYS A 73 27.76 3.94 17.38
C LYS A 73 26.34 3.54 16.97
N ILE A 74 25.39 4.49 16.99
CA ILE A 74 24.02 4.27 16.51
C ILE A 74 23.99 3.92 15.02
N GLU A 75 24.82 4.54 14.17
CA GLU A 75 24.92 4.15 12.75
C GLU A 75 25.44 2.71 12.56
N SER A 76 26.37 2.27 13.40
CA SER A 76 26.84 0.88 13.41
C SER A 76 25.78 -0.11 13.89
N GLU A 77 24.96 0.28 14.88
CA GLU A 77 23.83 -0.53 15.37
C GLU A 77 22.63 -0.53 14.38
N ILE A 78 22.41 0.56 13.64
CA ILE A 78 21.47 0.60 12.49
C ILE A 78 21.93 -0.32 11.36
N THR A 79 23.25 -0.53 11.22
CA THR A 79 23.80 -1.50 10.28
C THR A 79 23.55 -2.94 10.76
N CYS A 80 23.57 -3.19 12.08
CA CYS A 80 23.14 -4.46 12.69
C CYS A 80 21.61 -4.71 12.51
N LEU A 81 20.78 -3.66 12.59
CA LEU A 81 19.34 -3.70 12.27
C LEU A 81 19.04 -4.11 10.80
N LYS A 82 20.01 -3.95 9.88
CA LYS A 82 19.88 -4.47 8.51
C LYS A 82 19.98 -6.00 8.46
N GLU A 83 20.77 -6.61 9.34
CA GLU A 83 20.86 -8.07 9.51
C GLU A 83 19.65 -8.62 10.29
N GLU A 84 19.12 -7.87 11.26
CA GLU A 84 17.89 -8.23 12.01
C GLU A 84 16.64 -8.29 11.12
N LYS A 85 16.57 -7.42 10.09
CA LYS A 85 15.55 -7.53 9.04
C LYS A 85 15.58 -8.90 8.36
N ALA A 86 16.75 -9.43 8.04
CA ALA A 86 16.90 -10.70 7.33
C ALA A 86 16.32 -11.91 8.11
N GLN A 87 16.41 -11.90 9.44
CA GLN A 87 15.88 -12.99 10.28
C GLN A 87 14.37 -12.90 10.51
N ILE A 88 13.83 -11.68 10.68
CA ILE A 88 12.37 -11.46 10.67
C ILE A 88 11.80 -11.82 9.29
N PHE A 89 12.56 -11.58 8.21
CA PHE A 89 12.21 -12.01 6.87
C PHE A 89 12.15 -13.53 6.73
N GLU A 90 13.16 -14.29 7.19
CA GLU A 90 13.08 -15.76 7.18
C GLU A 90 11.84 -16.28 7.94
N LEU A 91 11.51 -15.68 9.08
CA LEU A 91 10.32 -16.02 9.86
C LEU A 91 8.99 -15.67 9.15
N LEU A 92 8.96 -14.58 8.37
CA LEU A 92 7.81 -14.24 7.53
C LEU A 92 7.68 -15.22 6.36
N PHE A 93 8.78 -15.66 5.76
CA PHE A 93 8.79 -16.67 4.68
C PHE A 93 8.45 -18.09 5.17
N SER A 94 8.69 -18.41 6.44
CA SER A 94 8.39 -19.73 7.02
C SER A 94 6.94 -19.90 7.49
N ASN A 95 6.17 -18.81 7.61
CA ASN A 95 4.80 -18.84 8.10
C ASN A 95 3.77 -18.81 6.95
N SER A 96 2.67 -19.54 7.13
CA SER A 96 1.63 -19.84 6.14
C SER A 96 0.86 -18.65 5.52
N ILE A 97 1.19 -17.41 5.90
CA ILE A 97 0.47 -16.19 5.49
C ILE A 97 1.06 -15.59 4.19
N THR A 98 2.32 -15.86 3.90
CA THR A 98 3.08 -15.34 2.74
C THR A 98 3.42 -16.42 1.72
N GLN A 99 2.76 -17.60 1.82
CA GLN A 99 3.12 -18.76 1.03
C GLN A 99 3.11 -18.42 -0.45
N SER A 100 4.30 -18.48 -1.05
CA SER A 100 4.39 -18.45 -2.49
C SER A 100 3.87 -19.79 -2.99
N GLU A 101 2.85 -19.75 -3.84
CA GLU A 101 2.29 -20.96 -4.42
C GLU A 101 3.19 -21.38 -5.58
N PHE A 102 3.68 -22.62 -5.50
CA PHE A 102 4.48 -23.22 -6.54
C PHE A 102 3.67 -24.34 -7.19
N GLU A 103 3.25 -24.10 -8.42
CA GLU A 103 2.58 -25.09 -9.23
C GLU A 103 3.60 -25.64 -10.22
N LYS A 104 4.22 -26.76 -9.85
CA LYS A 104 5.23 -27.41 -10.71
C LYS A 104 4.53 -28.22 -11.78
N GLN A 105 4.74 -27.83 -13.02
CA GLN A 105 4.37 -28.61 -14.19
C GLN A 105 5.63 -29.04 -14.92
N ASN A 106 5.56 -30.09 -15.73
CA ASN A 106 6.67 -30.50 -16.58
C ASN A 106 6.77 -29.57 -17.81
N SER A 107 7.00 -28.29 -17.55
CA SER A 107 7.09 -27.23 -18.55
C SER A 107 8.48 -26.63 -18.54
N LYS A 108 8.99 -26.35 -19.74
CA LYS A 108 10.25 -25.65 -19.98
C LYS A 108 10.13 -24.13 -19.75
N ILE A 109 8.91 -23.63 -19.66
CA ILE A 109 8.58 -22.23 -19.40
C ILE A 109 8.04 -22.09 -17.99
N GLY A 110 8.51 -21.08 -17.26
CA GLY A 110 7.94 -20.71 -15.96
C GLY A 110 7.54 -19.26 -15.89
N ILE A 111 6.52 -18.99 -15.07
CA ILE A 111 5.94 -17.66 -14.89
C ILE A 111 6.07 -17.24 -13.42
N ILE A 112 6.64 -16.08 -13.15
CA ILE A 112 6.61 -15.41 -11.85
C ILE A 112 5.56 -14.31 -11.90
N THR A 113 4.68 -14.27 -10.90
CA THR A 113 3.57 -13.30 -10.84
C THR A 113 3.21 -12.99 -9.39
N SER A 114 2.41 -11.95 -9.17
CA SER A 114 1.82 -11.64 -7.86
C SER A 114 0.39 -11.14 -8.01
N SER A 115 -0.36 -11.11 -6.90
CA SER A 115 -1.70 -10.49 -6.84
C SER A 115 -2.66 -10.95 -7.95
N THR A 116 -3.47 -10.04 -8.51
CA THR A 116 -4.46 -10.27 -9.57
C THR A 116 -3.85 -10.87 -10.83
N SER A 117 -2.60 -10.56 -11.15
CA SER A 117 -1.94 -11.07 -12.36
C SER A 117 -1.85 -12.60 -12.40
N TYR A 118 -1.81 -13.26 -11.23
CA TYR A 118 -1.90 -14.72 -11.13
C TYR A 118 -3.19 -15.28 -11.74
N GLN A 119 -4.33 -14.60 -11.54
CA GLN A 119 -5.62 -15.06 -12.08
C GLN A 119 -5.64 -15.00 -13.61
N TYR A 120 -5.10 -13.93 -14.20
CA TYR A 120 -5.00 -13.85 -15.67
C TYR A 120 -4.17 -14.98 -16.25
N ILE A 121 -3.07 -15.36 -15.58
CA ILE A 121 -2.23 -16.48 -16.00
C ILE A 121 -2.97 -17.81 -15.86
N LYS A 122 -3.65 -18.06 -14.73
CA LYS A 122 -4.44 -19.28 -14.53
C LYS A 122 -5.57 -19.42 -15.55
N GLU A 123 -6.25 -18.34 -15.89
CA GLU A 123 -7.33 -18.38 -16.88
C GLU A 123 -6.82 -18.62 -18.31
N VAL A 124 -5.61 -18.15 -18.64
CA VAL A 124 -5.03 -18.31 -19.98
C VAL A 124 -4.34 -19.66 -20.15
N PHE A 125 -3.57 -20.10 -19.16
CA PHE A 125 -2.71 -21.28 -19.25
C PHE A 125 -3.23 -22.49 -18.49
N GLY A 126 -4.18 -22.33 -17.56
CA GLY A 126 -4.61 -23.42 -16.68
C GLY A 126 -3.44 -24.02 -15.93
N ASP A 127 -3.21 -25.32 -16.16
CA ASP A 127 -2.12 -26.11 -15.55
C ASP A 127 -1.01 -26.46 -16.56
N SER A 128 -0.90 -25.72 -17.68
CA SER A 128 0.07 -26.02 -18.75
C SER A 128 1.48 -25.46 -18.50
N VAL A 129 1.65 -24.55 -17.54
CA VAL A 129 2.91 -23.87 -17.25
C VAL A 129 3.23 -23.93 -15.76
N SER A 130 4.52 -23.85 -15.43
CA SER A 130 4.94 -23.73 -14.04
C SER A 130 4.73 -22.29 -13.56
N ILE A 131 4.09 -22.10 -12.41
CA ILE A 131 3.79 -20.77 -11.87
C ILE A 131 4.38 -20.63 -10.48
N LEU A 132 5.09 -19.52 -10.25
CA LEU A 132 5.48 -19.02 -8.94
C LEU A 132 4.69 -17.75 -8.64
N LYS A 133 3.67 -17.88 -7.80
CA LYS A 133 2.92 -16.74 -7.28
C LYS A 133 3.61 -16.24 -6.02
N LEU A 134 4.16 -15.04 -6.05
CA LEU A 134 4.78 -14.42 -4.88
C LEU A 134 3.71 -13.95 -3.90
N GLY A 135 3.74 -14.49 -2.68
CA GLY A 135 2.90 -14.01 -1.57
C GLY A 135 3.42 -12.72 -0.93
N LEU A 136 4.70 -12.40 -1.13
CA LEU A 136 5.35 -11.18 -0.69
C LEU A 136 6.27 -10.67 -1.81
N VAL A 137 5.99 -9.47 -2.33
CA VAL A 137 6.76 -8.85 -3.43
C VAL A 137 7.92 -7.98 -2.94
N PHE A 138 7.97 -7.66 -1.65
CA PHE A 138 9.13 -7.01 -1.06
C PHE A 138 9.31 -7.39 0.41
N PRO A 139 10.49 -7.91 0.80
CA PRO A 139 11.60 -8.31 -0.07
C PRO A 139 11.29 -9.58 -0.84
N ILE A 140 11.98 -9.77 -1.97
CA ILE A 140 11.85 -10.95 -2.82
C ILE A 140 12.93 -11.97 -2.44
N SER A 141 12.58 -13.26 -2.33
CA SER A 141 13.54 -14.32 -2.00
C SER A 141 14.33 -14.77 -3.24
N GLU A 142 15.62 -14.43 -3.26
CA GLU A 142 16.57 -14.89 -4.28
C GLU A 142 16.62 -16.43 -4.37
N LYS A 143 16.69 -17.10 -3.21
CA LYS A 143 16.75 -18.57 -3.14
C LYS A 143 15.51 -19.20 -3.79
N LEU A 144 14.34 -18.63 -3.55
CA LEU A 144 13.09 -19.09 -4.14
C LEU A 144 13.12 -18.95 -5.67
N ILE A 145 13.47 -17.77 -6.19
CA ILE A 145 13.55 -17.53 -7.64
C ILE A 145 14.58 -18.45 -8.29
N LYS A 146 15.79 -18.56 -7.73
CA LYS A 146 16.82 -19.46 -8.27
C LYS A 146 16.37 -20.91 -8.28
N SER A 147 15.69 -21.35 -7.22
CA SER A 147 15.16 -22.71 -7.15
C SER A 147 14.07 -22.96 -8.21
N PHE A 148 13.19 -21.98 -8.43
CA PHE A 148 12.15 -22.03 -9.46
C PHE A 148 12.73 -22.05 -10.87
N ALA A 149 13.75 -21.21 -11.12
CA ALA A 149 14.39 -21.06 -12.42
C ALA A 149 15.32 -22.22 -12.82
N SER A 150 15.77 -23.03 -11.84
CA SER A 150 16.83 -24.03 -12.03
C SER A 150 16.62 -25.06 -13.16
N ASN A 151 15.37 -25.35 -13.54
CA ASN A 151 15.03 -26.34 -14.57
C ASN A 151 14.19 -25.75 -15.70
N LEU A 152 14.19 -24.42 -15.85
CA LEU A 152 13.48 -23.73 -16.91
C LEU A 152 14.43 -23.40 -18.06
N GLU A 153 13.90 -23.32 -19.27
CA GLU A 153 14.60 -22.77 -20.43
C GLU A 153 14.32 -21.27 -20.57
N GLU A 154 13.13 -20.82 -20.18
CA GLU A 154 12.72 -19.41 -20.22
C GLU A 154 11.88 -19.02 -18.99
N LEU A 155 12.05 -17.77 -18.56
CA LEU A 155 11.32 -17.19 -17.44
C LEU A 155 10.50 -15.98 -17.90
N TYR A 156 9.24 -15.95 -17.53
CA TYR A 156 8.35 -14.82 -17.79
C TYR A 156 7.93 -14.19 -16.47
N VAL A 157 8.01 -12.87 -16.38
CA VAL A 157 7.56 -12.10 -15.23
C VAL A 157 6.33 -11.32 -15.63
N VAL A 158 5.20 -11.69 -15.02
CA VAL A 158 3.90 -11.10 -15.28
C VAL A 158 3.53 -10.25 -14.07
N GLU A 159 3.83 -8.97 -14.17
CA GLU A 159 3.48 -7.96 -13.17
C GLU A 159 2.84 -6.76 -13.84
N GLU A 160 1.82 -6.18 -13.21
CA GLU A 160 1.18 -4.95 -13.67
C GLU A 160 1.95 -3.72 -13.20
N LEU A 161 1.86 -2.62 -13.97
CA LEU A 161 2.57 -1.37 -13.71
C LEU A 161 4.10 -1.50 -13.86
N ASP A 162 4.87 -1.05 -12.88
CA ASP A 162 6.33 -0.97 -12.97
C ASP A 162 7.01 -2.35 -12.84
N PRO A 163 8.15 -2.57 -13.51
CA PRO A 163 8.87 -3.86 -13.52
C PRO A 163 9.68 -4.11 -12.23
N ILE A 164 9.05 -4.21 -11.07
CA ILE A 164 9.77 -4.40 -9.80
C ILE A 164 10.33 -5.82 -9.69
N ILE A 165 9.51 -6.83 -9.96
CA ILE A 165 9.87 -8.25 -9.88
C ILE A 165 10.80 -8.61 -11.03
N GLU A 166 10.55 -8.10 -12.24
CA GLU A 166 11.34 -8.37 -13.44
C GLU A 166 12.75 -7.83 -13.28
N ASN A 167 12.89 -6.57 -12.86
CA ASN A 167 14.21 -5.97 -12.63
C ASN A 167 14.99 -6.75 -11.56
N TYR A 168 14.30 -7.20 -10.51
CA TYR A 168 14.93 -8.04 -9.50
C TYR A 168 15.41 -9.37 -10.11
N CYS A 169 14.56 -10.09 -10.85
CA CYS A 169 14.94 -11.35 -11.50
C CYS A 169 16.11 -11.17 -12.46
N LYS A 170 16.12 -10.10 -13.27
CA LYS A 170 17.23 -9.75 -14.18
C LYS A 170 18.54 -9.48 -13.44
N SER A 171 18.49 -8.97 -12.21
CA SER A 171 19.69 -8.76 -11.40
C SER A 171 20.31 -10.05 -10.84
N LEU A 172 19.57 -11.17 -10.79
CA LEU A 172 20.01 -12.45 -10.24
C LEU A 172 20.85 -13.32 -11.20
N ASN A 173 21.02 -12.90 -12.45
CA ASN A 173 21.84 -13.56 -13.47
C ASN A 173 21.54 -15.07 -13.64
N LEU A 174 20.26 -15.42 -13.87
CA LEU A 174 19.73 -16.79 -13.86
C LEU A 174 20.16 -17.69 -15.04
N GLN A 175 21.02 -17.21 -15.95
CA GLN A 175 21.48 -17.93 -17.15
C GLN A 175 20.37 -18.43 -18.10
N ILE A 176 19.16 -17.86 -17.99
CA ILE A 176 18.01 -18.10 -18.86
C ILE A 176 17.43 -16.76 -19.32
N PRO A 177 16.80 -16.69 -20.50
CA PRO A 177 16.06 -15.50 -20.94
C PRO A 177 14.95 -15.13 -19.95
N ILE A 178 14.83 -13.84 -19.67
CA ILE A 178 13.80 -13.27 -18.79
C ILE A 178 12.99 -12.24 -19.57
N HIS A 179 11.71 -12.54 -19.74
CA HIS A 179 10.73 -11.72 -20.44
C HIS A 179 9.71 -11.14 -19.46
N GLY A 180 9.15 -9.98 -19.79
CA GLY A 180 8.16 -9.26 -19.00
C GLY A 180 7.70 -8.05 -19.79
N LYS A 181 8.21 -6.86 -19.49
CA LYS A 181 7.84 -5.59 -20.13
C LYS A 181 8.30 -5.41 -21.58
N ASP A 182 9.14 -6.31 -22.08
CA ASP A 182 9.46 -6.39 -23.51
C ASP A 182 8.27 -6.91 -24.34
N ILE A 183 7.37 -7.70 -23.72
CA ILE A 183 6.17 -8.24 -24.36
C ILE A 183 4.86 -7.77 -23.71
N LEU A 184 4.92 -7.24 -22.49
CA LEU A 184 3.77 -6.76 -21.70
C LEU A 184 3.84 -5.23 -21.50
N PRO A 185 2.69 -4.53 -21.48
CA PRO A 185 2.68 -3.09 -21.27
C PRO A 185 3.09 -2.72 -19.83
N VAL A 186 3.72 -1.55 -19.70
CA VAL A 186 4.00 -0.93 -18.40
C VAL A 186 2.77 -0.20 -17.86
N CYS A 187 1.94 0.36 -18.73
CA CYS A 187 0.77 1.15 -18.31
C CYS A 187 -0.55 0.43 -18.60
N GLY A 188 -1.53 0.67 -17.73
CA GLY A 188 -2.87 0.08 -17.83
C GLY A 188 -3.00 -1.21 -17.02
N GLU A 189 -4.22 -1.74 -17.03
CA GLU A 189 -4.57 -3.00 -16.36
C GLU A 189 -4.38 -4.17 -17.32
N PHE A 190 -3.90 -5.30 -16.79
CA PHE A 190 -3.81 -6.51 -17.59
C PHE A 190 -5.18 -7.13 -17.81
N SER A 191 -5.26 -7.92 -18.88
CA SER A 191 -6.41 -8.76 -19.19
C SER A 191 -5.92 -10.05 -19.83
N GLN A 192 -6.77 -11.06 -19.83
CA GLN A 192 -6.52 -12.35 -20.47
C GLN A 192 -6.16 -12.18 -21.95
N ASN A 193 -6.74 -11.18 -22.63
CA ASN A 193 -6.43 -10.87 -24.02
C ASN A 193 -5.02 -10.28 -24.18
N ILE A 194 -4.59 -9.39 -23.27
CA ILE A 194 -3.21 -8.86 -23.28
C ILE A 194 -2.21 -9.99 -23.05
N ILE A 195 -2.46 -10.86 -22.08
CA ILE A 195 -1.61 -12.04 -21.83
C ILE A 195 -1.59 -12.95 -23.06
N LYS A 196 -2.75 -13.34 -23.61
CA LYS A 196 -2.80 -14.19 -24.81
C LYS A 196 -2.02 -13.58 -25.97
N LYS A 197 -2.19 -12.29 -26.21
CA LYS A 197 -1.45 -11.58 -27.25
C LYS A 197 0.06 -11.59 -27.01
N ALA A 198 0.51 -11.33 -25.78
CA ALA A 198 1.94 -11.33 -25.43
C ALA A 198 2.61 -12.69 -25.65
N PHE A 199 1.86 -13.78 -25.44
CA PHE A 199 2.32 -15.16 -25.64
C PHE A 199 1.93 -15.75 -27.02
N ASN A 200 1.49 -14.93 -27.98
CA ASN A 200 1.05 -15.36 -29.31
C ASN A 200 -0.03 -16.46 -29.30
N LEU A 201 -0.90 -16.46 -28.30
CA LEU A 201 -2.03 -17.37 -28.16
C LEU A 201 -3.28 -16.80 -28.86
N PRO A 202 -4.18 -17.67 -29.35
CA PRO A 202 -5.42 -17.23 -29.97
C PRO A 202 -6.31 -16.51 -28.96
N PHE A 203 -6.77 -15.30 -29.31
CA PHE A 203 -7.75 -14.55 -28.54
C PHE A 203 -8.84 -13.98 -29.46
N ALA A 204 -10.05 -13.84 -28.93
CA ALA A 204 -11.14 -13.22 -29.67
C ALA A 204 -11.04 -11.71 -29.54
N GLU A 205 -10.86 -11.02 -30.66
CA GLU A 205 -11.08 -9.58 -30.71
C GLU A 205 -12.59 -9.31 -30.63
N GLY A 206 -12.99 -8.48 -29.66
CA GLY A 206 -14.38 -8.06 -29.53
C GLY A 206 -14.84 -7.34 -30.79
N LYS A 207 -16.11 -7.50 -31.18
CA LYS A 207 -16.68 -6.73 -32.29
C LYS A 207 -16.74 -5.26 -31.89
N LYS A 208 -16.04 -4.40 -32.64
CA LYS A 208 -16.20 -2.96 -32.50
C LYS A 208 -17.61 -2.58 -32.98
N LEU A 209 -18.36 -1.88 -32.14
CA LEU A 209 -19.64 -1.30 -32.54
C LEU A 209 -19.37 -0.18 -33.55
N SER A 210 -20.13 -0.15 -34.65
CA SER A 210 -20.02 0.89 -35.68
C SER A 210 -20.54 2.25 -35.21
N GLN A 211 -21.41 2.24 -34.20
CA GLN A 211 -22.02 3.43 -33.64
C GLN A 211 -21.16 4.02 -32.52
N GLU A 212 -21.06 5.36 -32.50
CA GLU A 212 -20.52 6.10 -31.36
C GLU A 212 -21.42 5.90 -30.13
N ILE A 213 -20.85 5.33 -29.07
CA ILE A 213 -21.56 5.10 -27.81
C ILE A 213 -21.40 6.36 -26.95
N PRO A 214 -22.49 6.98 -26.48
CA PRO A 214 -22.38 8.12 -25.60
C PRO A 214 -21.69 7.71 -24.29
N VAL A 215 -20.77 8.56 -23.81
CA VAL A 215 -20.05 8.32 -22.56
C VAL A 215 -21.06 8.30 -21.41
N ARG A 216 -20.98 7.29 -20.55
CA ARG A 216 -21.76 7.18 -19.31
C ARG A 216 -20.85 7.49 -18.11
N PRO A 217 -20.56 8.77 -17.83
CA PRO A 217 -19.76 9.10 -16.66
C PRO A 217 -20.51 8.69 -15.39
N PRO A 218 -19.81 8.33 -14.32
CA PRO A 218 -20.43 8.14 -13.02
C PRO A 218 -21.13 9.43 -12.59
N ILE A 219 -22.38 9.33 -12.14
CA ILE A 219 -23.19 10.49 -11.72
C ILE A 219 -23.59 10.39 -10.25
N MET A 220 -23.78 11.56 -9.62
CA MET A 220 -24.40 11.60 -8.30
C MET A 220 -25.82 11.05 -8.33
N CYS A 221 -26.20 10.34 -7.26
CA CYS A 221 -27.53 9.76 -7.08
C CYS A 221 -28.65 10.78 -7.28
N ALA A 222 -29.83 10.31 -7.69
CA ALA A 222 -31.04 11.13 -7.68
C ALA A 222 -31.32 11.63 -6.26
N GLY A 223 -31.54 12.94 -6.10
CA GLY A 223 -31.74 13.57 -4.80
C GLY A 223 -30.46 13.81 -3.98
N CYS A 224 -29.26 13.54 -4.53
CA CYS A 224 -28.02 13.81 -3.79
C CYS A 224 -27.88 15.31 -3.46
N PRO A 225 -27.74 15.68 -2.17
CA PRO A 225 -27.71 17.09 -1.76
C PRO A 225 -26.46 17.83 -2.25
N HIS A 226 -25.37 17.11 -2.55
CA HIS A 226 -24.16 17.71 -3.11
C HIS A 226 -24.39 18.38 -4.47
N ARG A 227 -25.40 17.96 -5.23
CA ARG A 227 -25.72 18.56 -6.54
C ARG A 227 -26.02 20.05 -6.43
N GLY A 228 -26.78 20.46 -5.41
CA GLY A 228 -27.12 21.87 -5.18
C GLY A 228 -25.89 22.71 -4.79
N MET A 229 -25.03 22.16 -3.93
CA MET A 229 -23.77 22.79 -3.53
C MET A 229 -22.86 23.02 -4.74
N PHE A 230 -22.58 21.98 -5.52
CA PHE A 230 -21.70 22.09 -6.69
C PHE A 230 -22.29 22.97 -7.79
N TYR A 231 -23.61 22.94 -7.98
CA TYR A 231 -24.27 23.88 -8.89
C TYR A 231 -24.02 25.34 -8.49
N ALA A 232 -24.14 25.66 -7.20
CA ALA A 232 -23.86 27.00 -6.69
C ALA A 232 -22.38 27.38 -6.86
N LEU A 233 -21.45 26.48 -6.51
CA LEU A 233 -20.00 26.71 -6.67
C LEU A 233 -19.61 26.97 -8.13
N ASN A 234 -20.14 26.18 -9.06
CA ASN A 234 -19.90 26.38 -10.50
C ASN A 234 -20.47 27.72 -11.00
N LYS A 235 -21.69 28.09 -10.57
CA LYS A 235 -22.31 29.37 -10.92
C LYS A 235 -21.50 30.57 -10.41
N LEU A 236 -20.93 30.46 -9.21
CA LEU A 236 -20.11 31.51 -8.59
C LEU A 236 -18.67 31.59 -9.14
N LYS A 237 -18.28 30.61 -9.98
CA LYS A 237 -16.93 30.47 -10.55
C LYS A 237 -15.87 30.43 -9.45
N VAL A 238 -16.12 29.58 -8.46
CA VAL A 238 -15.21 29.31 -7.35
C VAL A 238 -14.22 28.24 -7.80
N THR A 239 -12.94 28.41 -7.48
CA THR A 239 -11.93 27.36 -7.60
C THR A 239 -12.12 26.37 -6.46
N VAL A 240 -12.42 25.12 -6.78
CA VAL A 240 -12.77 24.09 -5.81
C VAL A 240 -11.68 23.02 -5.77
N LEU A 241 -10.99 22.96 -4.62
CA LEU A 241 -10.03 21.92 -4.33
C LEU A 241 -10.75 20.77 -3.63
N GLY A 242 -10.92 19.68 -4.37
CA GLY A 242 -11.66 18.51 -3.94
C GLY A 242 -10.78 17.39 -3.42
N ASP A 243 -11.45 16.28 -3.14
CA ASP A 243 -10.92 15.15 -2.41
C ASP A 243 -11.66 13.88 -2.90
N ILE A 244 -11.15 12.70 -2.58
CA ILE A 244 -11.66 11.44 -3.15
C ILE A 244 -12.96 11.03 -2.42
N GLY A 245 -14.04 10.88 -3.17
CA GLY A 245 -15.31 10.35 -2.68
C GLY A 245 -16.45 10.49 -3.68
N CYS A 246 -17.68 10.21 -3.25
CA CYS A 246 -18.85 10.37 -4.13
C CYS A 246 -19.07 11.81 -4.61
N TYR A 247 -18.56 12.79 -3.86
CA TYR A 247 -18.57 14.21 -4.20
C TYR A 247 -17.53 14.57 -5.27
N THR A 248 -16.52 13.72 -5.55
CA THR A 248 -15.60 13.89 -6.69
C THR A 248 -16.35 13.92 -8.02
N LEU A 249 -17.53 13.29 -8.09
CA LEU A 249 -18.44 13.36 -9.24
C LEU A 249 -18.96 14.78 -9.52
N GLY A 250 -18.67 15.76 -8.65
CA GLY A 250 -18.88 17.17 -8.93
C GLY A 250 -17.96 17.72 -10.02
N SER A 251 -16.84 17.05 -10.33
CA SER A 251 -15.89 17.46 -11.39
C SER A 251 -16.40 17.19 -12.80
N VAL A 252 -17.31 16.22 -12.97
CA VAL A 252 -17.81 15.81 -14.28
C VAL A 252 -19.04 16.63 -14.72
N ALA A 253 -19.30 16.63 -16.02
CA ALA A 253 -20.51 17.23 -16.57
C ALA A 253 -21.78 16.56 -15.97
N PRO A 254 -22.85 17.33 -15.68
CA PRO A 254 -23.04 18.75 -15.99
C PRO A 254 -22.59 19.73 -14.88
N LEU A 255 -22.04 19.23 -13.77
CA LEU A 255 -21.68 20.09 -12.63
C LEU A 255 -20.37 20.84 -12.87
N SER A 256 -19.33 20.12 -13.33
CA SER A 256 -18.01 20.67 -13.67
C SER A 256 -17.51 21.71 -12.65
N ALA A 257 -17.65 21.38 -11.38
CA ALA A 257 -17.55 22.31 -10.25
C ALA A 257 -16.32 22.06 -9.37
N MET A 258 -15.46 21.10 -9.73
CA MET A 258 -14.29 20.71 -8.95
C MET A 258 -13.07 20.71 -9.85
N ASP A 259 -12.04 21.48 -9.47
CA ASP A 259 -10.87 21.75 -10.31
C ASP A 259 -9.72 20.78 -10.01
N THR A 260 -9.60 20.32 -8.77
CA THR A 260 -8.54 19.39 -8.37
C THR A 260 -9.07 18.28 -7.46
N THR A 261 -8.46 17.11 -7.56
CA THR A 261 -8.66 15.98 -6.64
C THR A 261 -7.41 15.13 -6.68
N LEU A 262 -6.77 14.92 -5.52
CA LEU A 262 -5.49 14.22 -5.46
C LEU A 262 -5.59 12.91 -4.68
N CYS A 263 -5.83 12.99 -3.38
CA CYS A 263 -5.98 11.84 -2.50
C CYS A 263 -6.93 12.14 -1.35
N MET A 264 -7.26 11.11 -0.58
CA MET A 264 -8.10 11.21 0.61
C MET A 264 -7.51 12.19 1.64
N GLY A 265 -8.26 13.24 1.97
CA GLY A 265 -7.94 14.30 2.93
C GLY A 265 -7.01 15.40 2.43
N ALA A 266 -6.69 15.44 1.13
CA ALA A 266 -5.79 16.44 0.57
C ALA A 266 -6.41 17.83 0.41
N SER A 267 -7.72 17.93 0.18
CA SER A 267 -8.41 19.17 -0.21
C SER A 267 -8.04 20.39 0.66
N LEU A 268 -8.08 20.23 1.98
CA LEU A 268 -7.79 21.28 2.94
C LEU A 268 -6.31 21.72 2.88
N SER A 269 -5.39 20.77 2.96
CA SER A 269 -3.95 21.06 2.90
C SER A 269 -3.54 21.67 1.56
N SER A 270 -4.15 21.20 0.46
CA SER A 270 -3.95 21.77 -0.86
C SER A 270 -4.49 23.19 -0.96
N LEU A 271 -5.66 23.48 -0.40
CA LEU A 271 -6.22 24.85 -0.38
C LEU A 271 -5.33 25.78 0.44
N HIS A 272 -4.86 25.31 1.60
CA HIS A 272 -3.94 26.06 2.45
C HIS A 272 -2.65 26.42 1.69
N GLY A 273 -2.02 25.43 1.04
CA GLY A 273 -0.85 25.64 0.20
C GLY A 273 -1.13 26.59 -0.97
N TRP A 274 -2.28 26.44 -1.63
CA TRP A 274 -2.72 27.30 -2.71
C TRP A 274 -2.81 28.77 -2.28
N ASN A 275 -3.45 29.04 -1.14
CA ASN A 275 -3.55 30.37 -0.58
C ASN A 275 -2.18 30.95 -0.20
N LYS A 276 -1.29 30.14 0.41
CA LYS A 276 0.06 30.57 0.81
C LYS A 276 0.97 30.86 -0.38
N ALA A 277 0.82 30.10 -1.47
CA ALA A 277 1.62 30.26 -2.68
C ALA A 277 1.22 31.47 -3.55
N GLY A 278 0.26 32.30 -3.10
CA GLY A 278 -0.21 33.46 -3.86
C GLY A 278 -1.28 33.11 -4.91
N GLY A 279 -1.95 31.96 -4.78
CA GLY A 279 -3.16 31.66 -5.53
C GLY A 279 -4.28 32.68 -5.25
N SER A 280 -5.29 32.74 -6.12
CA SER A 280 -6.43 33.66 -5.97
C SER A 280 -7.25 33.34 -4.72
N THR A 281 -7.02 34.06 -3.61
CA THR A 281 -7.69 33.82 -2.32
C THR A 281 -9.16 34.23 -2.27
N SER A 282 -9.63 35.06 -3.21
CA SER A 282 -10.98 35.65 -3.14
C SER A 282 -12.12 34.70 -3.50
N LYS A 283 -11.83 33.54 -4.11
CA LYS A 283 -12.83 32.58 -4.60
C LYS A 283 -12.33 31.14 -4.63
N THR A 284 -11.74 30.67 -3.53
CA THR A 284 -11.26 29.30 -3.41
C THR A 284 -11.91 28.59 -2.24
N VAL A 285 -12.32 27.34 -2.43
CA VAL A 285 -12.89 26.50 -1.37
C VAL A 285 -12.33 25.09 -1.44
N ALA A 286 -12.33 24.42 -0.29
CA ALA A 286 -12.01 23.00 -0.17
C ALA A 286 -13.32 22.24 0.04
N VAL A 287 -13.51 21.15 -0.69
CA VAL A 287 -14.63 20.23 -0.48
C VAL A 287 -14.06 18.91 0.00
N ILE A 288 -14.49 18.50 1.19
CA ILE A 288 -14.03 17.30 1.86
C ILE A 288 -15.24 16.49 2.37
N GLY A 289 -15.19 15.18 2.16
CA GLY A 289 -16.17 14.25 2.74
C GLY A 289 -15.90 13.96 4.21
N ASP A 290 -16.86 13.34 4.88
CA ASP A 290 -16.79 12.92 6.28
C ASP A 290 -15.64 11.95 6.56
N SER A 291 -15.55 10.86 5.80
CA SER A 291 -14.51 9.83 5.94
C SER A 291 -13.12 10.38 5.64
N THR A 292 -12.98 11.17 4.57
CA THR A 292 -11.72 11.85 4.22
C THR A 292 -11.32 12.90 5.24
N PHE A 293 -12.29 13.58 5.87
CA PHE A 293 -12.03 14.52 6.95
C PHE A 293 -11.40 13.81 8.15
N ILE A 294 -11.95 12.67 8.56
CA ILE A 294 -11.40 11.88 9.67
C ILE A 294 -10.08 11.18 9.31
N HIS A 295 -9.91 10.73 8.06
CA HIS A 295 -8.70 10.04 7.61
C HIS A 295 -7.45 10.92 7.76
N SER A 296 -7.48 12.13 7.21
CA SER A 296 -6.34 13.06 7.25
C SER A 296 -6.73 14.54 7.10
N GLY A 297 -8.01 14.87 6.88
CA GLY A 297 -8.45 16.26 6.78
C GLY A 297 -8.35 17.05 8.10
N MET A 298 -8.54 16.40 9.25
CA MET A 298 -8.49 17.05 10.56
C MET A 298 -7.14 17.72 10.84
N THR A 299 -6.03 17.10 10.44
CA THR A 299 -4.69 17.67 10.63
C THR A 299 -4.47 18.86 9.71
N GLY A 300 -4.96 18.79 8.46
CA GLY A 300 -4.97 19.92 7.53
C GLY A 300 -5.74 21.13 8.07
N LEU A 301 -6.95 20.89 8.62
CA LEU A 301 -7.76 21.95 9.23
C LEU A 301 -7.09 22.59 10.45
N ALA A 302 -6.47 21.77 11.31
CA ALA A 302 -5.73 22.28 12.47
C ALA A 302 -4.57 23.19 12.03
N SER A 303 -3.87 22.85 10.95
CA SER A 303 -2.80 23.69 10.38
C SER A 303 -3.34 25.02 9.86
N ILE A 304 -4.45 25.00 9.10
CA ILE A 304 -5.15 26.20 8.60
C ILE A 304 -5.51 27.13 9.76
N ALA A 305 -6.14 26.58 10.81
CA ALA A 305 -6.58 27.34 11.98
C ALA A 305 -5.40 27.95 12.75
N TYR A 306 -4.32 27.18 12.93
CA TYR A 306 -3.10 27.66 13.57
C TYR A 306 -2.43 28.80 12.80
N ASN A 307 -2.37 28.69 11.47
CA ASN A 307 -1.73 29.65 10.58
C ASN A 307 -2.64 30.82 10.17
N GLN A 308 -3.91 30.81 10.57
CA GLN A 308 -4.93 31.82 10.24
C GLN A 308 -5.04 32.10 8.73
N SER A 309 -5.09 31.04 7.91
CA SER A 309 -5.02 31.15 6.44
C SER A 309 -5.54 29.94 5.67
#